data_AF-A0A6V7IPQ9-F1
#
_entry.id   AF-A0A6V7IPQ9-F1
#
_cell.length_a   1.000
_cell.length_b   1.000
_cell.length_c   1.000
_cell.angle_alpha   90.00
_cell.angle_beta   90.00
_cell.angle_gamma   90.00
#
_symmetry.space_group_name_H-M   'P 1'
#
loop_
_entity.id
_entity.type
_entity.pdbx_description
1 polymer ?
#
loop_
_entity_poly.entity_id
_entity_poly.type
_entity_poly.pdbx_seq_one_letter_code
_entity_poly.pdbx_strand_id
1 'polypeptide(L)' 'DKDGDRAVHHAAFGDESGVMALLAGSGADLNARNKRRQTALHIAVNKGHAGVVRTLLELGCHPSLQ' A
#
# COMPACT_ATOMS: atom_id res chain seq x y z
N ASP A 1 4.52 10.79 -6.77
CA ASP A 1 5.73 11.21 -7.51
C ASP A 1 5.40 11.31 -9.02
N LYS A 2 6.40 11.24 -9.91
CA LYS A 2 6.18 11.25 -11.37
C LYS A 2 5.38 10.05 -11.87
N ASP A 3 5.35 8.94 -11.14
CA ASP A 3 4.61 7.73 -11.45
C ASP A 3 3.22 7.70 -10.76
N GLY A 4 2.88 8.77 -10.03
CA GLY A 4 1.64 8.86 -9.27
C GLY A 4 1.67 8.05 -7.98
N ASP A 5 2.83 7.56 -7.56
CA ASP A 5 2.99 6.91 -6.28
C ASP A 5 2.77 7.91 -5.14
N ARG A 6 2.11 7.43 -4.10
CA ARG A 6 1.88 8.12 -2.83
C ARG A 6 2.72 7.46 -1.74
N ALA A 7 2.75 8.04 -0.55
CA ALA A 7 3.49 7.49 0.59
C ALA A 7 3.21 5.99 0.82
N VAL A 8 1.95 5.55 0.66
CA VAL A 8 1.53 4.15 0.80
C VAL A 8 2.19 3.21 -0.23
N HIS A 9 2.49 3.70 -1.43
CA HIS A 9 3.16 2.90 -2.47
C HIS A 9 4.63 2.70 -2.13
N HIS A 10 5.30 3.76 -1.66
CA HIS A 10 6.69 3.68 -1.21
C HIS A 10 6.83 2.81 0.04
N ALA A 11 5.93 2.94 1.01
CA ALA A 11 5.91 2.09 2.20
C ALA A 11 5.72 0.61 1.82
N ALA A 12 4.83 0.30 0.86
CA ALA A 12 4.67 -1.05 0.35
C ALA A 12 5.89 -1.56 -0.41
N PHE A 13 6.59 -0.69 -1.13
CA PHE A 13 7.83 -1.03 -1.82
C PHE A 13 9.00 -1.30 -0.86
N GLY A 14 8.98 -0.74 0.35
CA GLY A 14 10.07 -0.87 1.34
C GLY A 14 9.88 -1.95 2.41
N ASP A 15 8.79 -2.73 2.39
CA ASP A 15 8.37 -3.63 3.49
C ASP A 15 8.11 -2.89 4.84
N GLU A 16 7.67 -1.64 4.76
CA GLU A 16 7.51 -0.74 5.90
C GLU A 16 6.10 -0.87 6.53
N SER A 17 5.80 -2.03 7.11
CA SER A 17 4.49 -2.32 7.74
C SER A 17 4.10 -1.33 8.85
N GLY A 18 5.06 -0.92 9.69
CA GLY A 18 4.84 0.08 10.74
C GLY A 18 4.48 1.46 10.19
N VAL A 19 5.14 1.89 9.11
CA VAL A 19 4.82 3.14 8.42
C VAL A 19 3.42 3.06 7.79
N MET A 20 3.02 1.89 7.29
CA MET A 20 1.67 1.70 6.74
C MET A 20 0.57 1.99 7.78
N ALA A 21 0.76 1.53 9.03
CA ALA A 21 -0.16 1.82 10.12
C ALA A 21 -0.22 3.33 10.47
N LEU A 22 0.94 4.01 10.47
CA LEU A 22 1.00 5.46 10.69
C LEU A 22 0.28 6.24 9.57
N LEU A 23 0.45 5.82 8.32
CA LEU A 23 -0.24 6.42 7.18
C LEU A 23 -1.75 6.22 7.27
N ALA A 24 -2.20 5.02 7.65
CA ALA A 24 -3.61 4.74 7.87
C ALA A 24 -4.21 5.62 8.99
N GLY A 25 -3.49 5.78 10.11
CA GLY A 25 -3.91 6.62 11.22
C GLY A 25 -4.00 8.12 10.88
N SER A 26 -3.28 8.58 9.86
CA SER A 26 -3.40 9.96 9.35
C SER A 26 -4.46 10.14 8.25
N GLY A 27 -5.24 9.10 7.95
CA GLY A 27 -6.30 9.13 6.95
C GLY A 27 -5.81 8.97 5.50
N ALA A 28 -4.63 8.38 5.29
CA ALA A 28 -4.13 8.10 3.95
C ALA A 28 -5.05 7.11 3.22
N ASP A 29 -5.31 7.37 1.94
CA ASP A 29 -6.01 6.44 1.07
C ASP A 29 -5.09 5.26 0.70
N LEU A 30 -5.26 4.14 1.39
CA LEU A 30 -4.49 2.91 1.17
C LEU A 30 -4.86 2.20 -0.14
N ASN A 31 -6.03 2.52 -0.71
CA ASN A 31 -6.55 1.97 -1.96
C ASN A 31 -6.21 2.87 -3.16
N ALA A 32 -5.48 3.96 -2.93
CA ALA A 32 -5.07 4.89 -3.97
C ALA A 32 -4.30 4.17 -5.07
N ARG A 33 -4.61 4.52 -6.33
CA ARG A 33 -3.94 3.98 -7.51
C ARG A 33 -2.87 4.95 -8.02
N ASN A 34 -1.72 4.42 -8.38
CA ASN A 34 -0.70 5.14 -9.14
C ASN A 34 -1.03 5.16 -10.65
N LYS A 35 -0.18 5.78 -11.49
CA LYS A 35 -0.40 5.86 -12.95
C LYS A 35 -0.37 4.49 -13.63
N ARG A 36 0.29 3.51 -13.02
CA ARG A 36 0.31 2.11 -13.46
C ARG A 36 -0.90 1.32 -12.97
N ARG A 37 -1.91 1.98 -12.39
CA ARG A 37 -3.12 1.32 -11.90
C ARG A 37 -2.82 0.30 -10.78
N GLN A 38 -1.75 0.52 -10.01
CA GLN A 38 -1.37 -0.31 -8.87
C GLN A 38 -1.75 0.39 -7.57
N THR A 39 -2.16 -0.40 -6.57
CA THR A 39 -2.31 0.05 -5.18
C THR A 39 -1.10 -0.38 -4.35
N ALA A 40 -1.01 0.10 -3.11
CA ALA A 40 -0.01 -0.38 -2.14
C ALA A 40 -0.02 -1.91 -2.01
N LEU A 41 -1.20 -2.53 -2.00
CA LEU A 41 -1.34 -3.98 -1.91
C LEU A 41 -0.79 -4.72 -3.13
N HIS A 42 -1.00 -4.21 -4.35
CA HIS A 42 -0.41 -4.77 -5.56
C HIS A 42 1.13 -4.81 -5.49
N ILE A 43 1.73 -3.73 -4.98
CA ILE A 43 3.19 -3.63 -4.83
C ILE A 43 3.68 -4.62 -3.78
N ALA A 44 3.05 -4.67 -2.60
CA ALA A 44 3.45 -5.54 -1.51
C ALA A 44 3.38 -7.03 -1.89
N VAL A 45 2.31 -7.44 -2.59
CA VAL A 45 2.15 -8.82 -3.08
C VAL A 45 3.22 -9.17 -4.11
N ASN A 46 3.45 -8.30 -5.10
CA ASN A 46 4.46 -8.54 -6.14
C ASN A 46 5.89 -8.64 -5.57
N LYS A 47 6.15 -7.98 -4.44
CA LYS A 47 7.46 -8.02 -3.75
C LYS A 47 7.58 -9.12 -2.70
N GLY A 48 6.48 -9.76 -2.31
CA GLY A 48 6.48 -10.76 -1.24
C GLY A 48 6.59 -10.16 0.18
N HIS A 49 6.26 -8.87 0.34
CA HIS A 49 6.32 -8.14 1.61
C HIS A 49 5.14 -8.52 2.51
N ALA A 50 5.21 -9.73 3.09
CA ALA A 50 4.12 -10.34 3.84
C ALA A 50 3.69 -9.52 5.07
N GLY A 51 4.61 -8.77 5.69
CA GLY A 51 4.29 -7.85 6.78
C GLY A 51 3.33 -6.76 6.32
N VAL A 52 3.68 -6.06 5.24
CA VAL A 52 2.82 -5.04 4.65
C VAL A 52 1.50 -5.62 4.15
N VAL A 53 1.50 -6.80 3.52
CA VAL A 53 0.27 -7.46 3.06
C VAL A 53 -0.68 -7.70 4.23
N ARG A 54 -0.20 -8.25 5.35
CA ARG A 54 -1.02 -8.46 6.55
C ARG A 54 -1.60 -7.15 7.06
N THR A 55 -0.76 -6.12 7.25
CA THR A 55 -1.21 -4.82 7.76
C THR A 55 -2.26 -4.18 6.86
N LEU A 56 -2.07 -4.21 5.53
CA LEU A 56 -3.07 -3.67 4.60
C LEU A 56 -4.41 -4.41 4.68
N LEU A 57 -4.39 -5.75 4.80
CA LEU A 57 -5.61 -6.55 4.94
C LEU A 57 -6.31 -6.31 6.29
N GLU A 58 -5.56 -6.17 7.38
CA GLU A 58 -6.08 -5.81 8.71
C GLU A 58 -6.72 -4.42 8.73
N LEU A 59 -6.20 -3.49 7.93
CA LEU A 59 -6.74 -2.14 7.75
C LEU A 59 -7.93 -2.08 6.78
N GLY A 60 -8.41 -3.23 6.29
CA GLY A 60 -9.58 -3.32 5.41
C GLY A 60 -9.33 -2.91 3.96
N CYS A 61 -8.08 -2.92 3.48
CA CYS A 61 -7.79 -2.70 2.06
C CYS A 61 -8.45 -3.78 1.20
N HIS A 62 -9.09 -3.36 0.11
CA HIS A 62 -9.75 -4.29 -0.78
C HIS A 62 -8.70 -5.04 -1.64
N PRO A 63 -8.69 -6.38 -1.60
CA PRO A 63 -7.71 -7.18 -2.33
C PRO A 63 -7.90 -7.21 -3.85
N SER A 64 -9.07 -6.77 -4.33
CA SER A 64 -9.55 -7.02 -5.69
C SER A 64 -9.87 -5.74 -6.47
N LEU A 65 -9.32 -4.58 -6.08
CA LEU A 65 -9.52 -3.33 -6.82
C LEU A 65 -8.86 -3.40 -8.21
N GLN A 66 -9.67 -3.62 -9.25
CA GLN A 66 -9.26 -3.72 -10.66
C GLN A 66 -8.70 -2.43 -11.23
#